data_AF-A0A0F9BSA4-F1
#
_entry.id   AF-A0A0F9BSA4-F1
#
_cell.length_a   1.000
_cell.length_b   1.000
_cell.length_c   1.000
_cell.angle_alpha   90.00
_cell.angle_beta   90.00
_cell.angle_gamma   90.00
#
_symmetry.space_group_name_H-M   'P 1'
#
loop_
_entity.id
_entity.type
_entity.pdbx_description
1 polymer ?
#
loop_
_entity_poly.entity_id
_entity_poly.type
_entity_poly.pdbx_seq_one_letter_code
_entity_poly.pdbx_strand_id
1 'polypeptide(L)'
;MVSDQIHTEIDDGNMRIFESGAVRDTSTNKLDYEACLSPLVLKRYAEYIRDCRVQPDGNLRADDNWQKGFGLAVWMKSKLRHILHTWTLHRTGAPNLVDEDGKVWDIETALCAEFFNTHGMLHEVLANKHK
;
A
#
# COMPACT_ATOMS: atom_id res chain seq x y z
N MET A 1 -13.72 -20.02 -7.61
CA MET A 1 -13.39 -19.06 -8.69
C MET A 1 -14.69 -18.77 -9.40
N VAL A 2 -15.17 -17.53 -9.35
CA VAL A 2 -16.24 -17.11 -10.26
C VAL A 2 -15.61 -17.19 -11.64
N SER A 3 -16.13 -18.04 -12.52
CA SER A 3 -15.65 -18.06 -13.90
C SER A 3 -16.10 -16.75 -14.52
N ASP A 4 -15.18 -15.87 -14.89
CA ASP A 4 -15.51 -14.75 -15.74
C ASP A 4 -16.04 -15.32 -17.05
N GLN A 5 -17.35 -15.20 -17.23
CA GLN A 5 -17.89 -15.26 -18.58
C GLN A 5 -17.35 -14.01 -19.26
N ILE A 6 -16.43 -14.20 -20.21
CA ILE A 6 -15.92 -13.12 -21.04
C ILE A 6 -17.13 -12.59 -21.82
N HIS A 7 -17.75 -11.53 -21.31
CA HIS A 7 -18.77 -10.81 -22.04
C HIS A 7 -18.06 -9.89 -23.01
N THR A 8 -18.28 -10.11 -24.30
CA THR A 8 -17.81 -9.23 -25.35
C THR A 8 -18.46 -7.85 -25.16
N GLU A 9 -17.64 -6.79 -25.08
CA GLU A 9 -18.09 -5.40 -24.99
C GLU A 9 -17.66 -4.61 -26.22
N ILE A 10 -18.47 -3.64 -26.63
CA ILE A 10 -18.12 -2.63 -27.64
C ILE A 10 -18.01 -1.30 -26.91
N ASP A 11 -16.83 -0.67 -26.93
CA ASP A 11 -16.59 0.69 -26.41
C ASP A 11 -16.40 1.67 -27.57
N ASP A 12 -17.28 2.65 -27.70
CA ASP A 12 -17.20 3.69 -28.74
C ASP A 12 -16.42 4.93 -28.29
N GLY A 13 -15.80 4.90 -27.11
CA GLY A 13 -15.09 6.01 -26.49
C GLY A 13 -15.98 6.94 -25.66
N ASN A 14 -17.30 6.71 -25.60
CA ASN A 14 -18.24 7.38 -24.70
C ASN A 14 -19.04 6.37 -23.88
N MET A 15 -19.47 5.27 -24.49
CA MET A 15 -20.35 4.26 -23.92
C MET A 15 -19.88 2.85 -24.27
N ARG A 16 -20.03 1.94 -23.30
CA ARG A 16 -19.83 0.51 -23.44
C ARG A 16 -21.17 -0.20 -23.47
N ILE A 17 -21.34 -1.05 -24.46
CA ILE A 17 -22.53 -1.89 -24.65
C ILE A 17 -22.09 -3.35 -24.53
N PHE A 18 -22.78 -4.10 -23.67
CA PHE A 18 -22.53 -5.51 -23.42
C PHE A 18 -23.55 -6.37 -24.20
N GLU A 19 -23.20 -7.61 -24.51
CA GLU A 19 -24.10 -8.56 -25.20
C GLU A 19 -25.45 -8.76 -24.48
N SER A 20 -25.49 -8.60 -23.16
CA SER A 20 -26.72 -8.67 -22.37
C SER A 20 -27.68 -7.50 -22.60
N GLY A 21 -27.27 -6.47 -23.34
CA GLY A 21 -27.97 -5.20 -23.50
C GLY A 21 -27.72 -4.22 -22.35
N ALA A 22 -26.86 -4.57 -21.38
CA ALA A 22 -26.41 -3.62 -20.38
C ALA A 22 -25.57 -2.51 -21.01
N VAL A 23 -25.63 -1.31 -20.41
CA VAL A 23 -24.83 -0.15 -20.84
C VAL A 23 -24.11 0.48 -19.65
N ARG A 24 -22.87 0.91 -19.90
CA ARG A 24 -22.04 1.69 -18.96
C ARG A 24 -21.31 2.78 -19.72
N ASP A 25 -20.83 3.80 -19.02
CA ASP A 25 -19.94 4.77 -19.62
C ASP A 25 -18.56 4.14 -19.89
N THR A 26 -17.83 4.72 -20.84
CA THR A 26 -16.48 4.26 -21.22
C THR A 26 -15.55 4.22 -20.01
N SER A 27 -14.61 3.27 -20.00
CA SER A 27 -13.49 3.28 -19.05
C SER A 27 -12.34 4.16 -19.51
N THR A 28 -12.39 4.67 -20.74
CA THR A 28 -11.38 5.56 -21.31
C THR A 28 -11.10 6.74 -20.37
N ASN A 29 -9.81 6.98 -20.09
CA ASN A 29 -9.30 8.01 -19.19
C ASN A 29 -9.70 7.87 -17.70
N LYS A 30 -10.30 6.75 -17.28
CA LYS A 30 -10.51 6.44 -15.86
C LYS A 30 -9.34 5.64 -15.32
N LEU A 31 -9.11 5.78 -14.01
CA LEU A 31 -8.13 4.95 -13.30
C LEU A 31 -8.67 3.53 -13.16
N ASP A 32 -7.92 2.56 -13.67
CA ASP A 32 -8.15 1.15 -13.40
C ASP A 32 -7.37 0.76 -12.14
N TYR A 33 -8.03 0.88 -10.99
CA TYR A 33 -7.40 0.56 -9.70
C TYR A 33 -7.03 -0.92 -9.57
N GLU A 34 -7.77 -1.83 -10.20
CA GLU A 34 -7.49 -3.26 -10.15
C GLU A 34 -6.22 -3.59 -10.95
N ALA A 35 -6.05 -3.01 -12.13
CA ALA A 35 -4.80 -3.13 -12.89
C ALA A 35 -3.61 -2.43 -12.21
N CYS A 36 -3.87 -1.36 -11.46
CA CYS A 36 -2.81 -0.59 -10.77
C CYS A 36 -2.33 -1.23 -9.46
N LEU A 37 -3.14 -2.06 -8.80
CA LEU A 37 -2.88 -2.53 -7.44
C LEU A 37 -2.84 -4.06 -7.36
N SER A 38 -1.82 -4.59 -6.68
CA SER A 38 -1.75 -6.02 -6.39
C SER A 38 -2.55 -6.37 -5.11
N PRO A 39 -3.57 -7.25 -5.16
CA PRO A 39 -4.30 -7.67 -3.97
C PRO A 39 -3.42 -8.40 -2.96
N LEU A 40 -2.35 -9.07 -3.42
CA LEU A 40 -1.38 -9.73 -2.54
C LEU A 40 -0.60 -8.70 -1.71
N VAL A 41 -0.14 -7.62 -2.34
CA VAL A 41 0.57 -6.53 -1.67
C VAL A 41 -0.36 -5.82 -0.68
N LEU A 42 -1.61 -5.53 -1.07
CA LEU A 42 -2.58 -4.88 -0.19
C LEU A 42 -2.88 -5.70 1.06
N LYS A 43 -3.07 -7.01 0.92
CA LYS A 43 -3.28 -7.91 2.06
C LYS A 43 -2.06 -7.92 3.01
N ARG A 44 -0.86 -8.11 2.46
CA ARG A 44 0.38 -8.17 3.25
C ARG A 44 0.66 -6.85 3.99
N TYR A 45 0.32 -5.73 3.36
CA TYR A 45 0.40 -4.40 3.96
C TYR A 45 -0.63 -4.23 5.09
N ALA A 46 -1.88 -4.67 4.91
CA ALA A 46 -2.89 -4.62 5.97
C ALA A 46 -2.48 -5.45 7.20
N GLU A 47 -1.88 -6.62 6.99
CA GLU A 47 -1.29 -7.45 8.06
C GLU A 47 -0.18 -6.69 8.80
N TYR A 48 0.72 -6.04 8.07
CA TYR A 48 1.76 -5.19 8.66
C TYR A 48 1.19 -4.04 9.51
N ILE A 49 0.15 -3.35 9.03
CA ILE A 49 -0.50 -2.26 9.77
C ILE A 49 -1.16 -2.77 11.04
N ARG A 50 -1.85 -3.92 10.97
CA ARG A 50 -2.45 -4.56 12.13
C ARG A 50 -1.39 -4.84 13.20
N ASP A 51 -0.21 -5.32 12.82
CA ASP A 51 0.86 -5.59 13.79
C ASP A 51 1.43 -4.28 14.37
N CYS A 52 1.53 -3.24 13.54
CA CYS A 52 1.98 -1.91 13.98
C CYS A 52 0.98 -1.18 14.91
N ARG A 53 -0.23 -1.69 15.08
CA ARG A 53 -1.26 -1.09 15.94
C ARG A 53 -1.01 -1.34 17.43
N VAL A 54 -0.17 -2.31 17.78
CA VAL A 54 0.14 -2.66 19.17
C VAL A 54 1.18 -1.66 19.69
N GLN A 55 0.82 -0.93 20.73
CA GLN A 55 1.73 0.03 21.37
C GLN A 55 2.66 -0.67 22.36
N PRO A 56 3.79 -0.05 22.75
CA PRO A 56 4.70 -0.61 23.75
C PRO A 56 4.05 -0.89 25.12
N ASP A 57 2.99 -0.15 25.46
CA ASP A 57 2.20 -0.33 26.68
C ASP A 57 1.10 -1.41 26.53
N GLY A 58 1.02 -2.07 25.38
CA GLY A 58 0.01 -3.08 25.06
C GLY A 58 -1.33 -2.51 24.56
N ASN A 59 -1.51 -1.19 24.56
CA ASN A 59 -2.74 -0.58 24.08
C ASN A 59 -2.85 -0.66 22.55
N LEU A 60 -4.07 -0.84 22.04
CA LEU A 60 -4.33 -0.87 20.60
C LEU A 60 -4.71 0.53 20.11
N ARG A 61 -4.02 1.02 19.09
CA ARG A 61 -4.49 2.17 18.30
C ARG A 61 -5.37 1.70 17.15
N ALA A 62 -6.25 2.57 16.66
CA ALA A 62 -6.96 2.34 15.42
C ALA A 62 -5.96 2.19 14.24
N ASP A 63 -6.30 1.33 13.28
CA ASP A 63 -5.42 0.99 12.16
C ASP A 63 -5.08 2.21 11.27
N ASP A 64 -5.96 3.22 11.26
CA ASP A 64 -5.83 4.48 10.51
C ASP A 64 -5.19 5.62 11.33
N ASN A 65 -4.79 5.40 12.58
CA ASN A 65 -4.31 6.48 13.47
C ASN A 65 -3.10 7.24 12.89
N TRP A 66 -2.31 6.61 12.01
CA TRP A 66 -1.18 7.24 11.33
C TRP A 66 -1.59 8.36 10.35
N GLN A 67 -2.84 8.38 9.87
CA GLN A 67 -3.36 9.41 8.98
C GLN A 67 -3.44 10.79 9.66
N LYS A 68 -3.39 10.82 11.00
CA LYS A 68 -3.25 12.07 11.76
C LYS A 68 -1.92 12.79 11.51
N GLY A 69 -0.94 12.10 10.92
CA GLY A 69 0.37 12.64 10.56
C GLY A 69 1.37 12.62 11.72
N PHE A 70 2.64 12.69 11.35
CA PHE A 70 3.78 12.76 12.28
C PHE A 70 4.75 13.90 11.95
N GLY A 71 4.51 14.64 10.85
CA GLY A 71 5.43 15.63 10.31
C GLY A 71 6.36 15.03 9.25
N LEU A 72 6.52 15.72 8.12
CA LEU A 72 7.34 15.29 6.98
C LEU A 72 8.77 14.85 7.33
N ALA A 73 9.41 15.51 8.32
CA ALA A 73 10.75 15.14 8.76
C ALA A 73 10.80 13.79 9.49
N VAL A 74 9.75 13.45 10.25
CA VAL A 74 9.65 12.15 10.95
C VAL A 74 9.48 11.03 9.92
N TRP A 75 8.60 11.24 8.93
CA TRP A 75 8.42 10.29 7.83
C TRP A 75 9.72 10.01 7.08
N MET A 76 10.45 11.06 6.69
CA MET A 76 11.69 10.90 5.92
C MET A 76 12.77 10.14 6.70
N LYS A 77 12.97 10.50 7.98
CA LYS A 77 13.95 9.81 8.85
C LYS A 77 13.59 8.34 9.04
N SER A 78 12.32 8.04 9.26
CA SER A 78 11.86 6.65 9.43
C SER A 78 11.96 5.87 8.13
N LYS A 79 11.59 6.48 6.99
CA LYS A 79 11.71 5.88 5.67
C LYS A 79 13.15 5.46 5.37
N LEU A 80 14.13 6.31 5.67
CA LEU A 80 15.54 6.04 5.39
C LEU A 80 16.05 4.79 6.13
N ARG A 81 15.62 4.58 7.39
CA ARG A 81 15.99 3.37 8.15
C ARG A 81 15.47 2.10 7.47
N HIS A 82 14.22 2.12 7.02
CA HIS A 82 13.63 0.95 6.34
C HIS A 82 14.21 0.73 4.93
N ILE A 83 14.60 1.80 4.22
CA ILE A 83 15.38 1.67 2.97
C ILE A 83 16.70 0.94 3.23
N LEU A 84 17.40 1.24 4.31
CA LEU A 84 18.64 0.53 4.65
C LEU A 84 18.36 -0.95 4.94
N HIS A 85 17.24 -1.28 5.59
CA HIS A 85 16.86 -2.68 5.83
C HIS A 85 16.66 -3.44 4.51
N THR A 86 15.82 -2.90 3.62
CA THR A 86 15.54 -3.50 2.31
C THR A 86 16.81 -3.61 1.46
N TRP A 87 17.62 -2.55 1.40
CA TRP A 87 18.87 -2.56 0.64
C TRP A 87 19.83 -3.61 1.20
N THR A 88 20.00 -3.68 2.52
CA THR A 88 20.86 -4.68 3.15
C THR A 88 20.41 -6.10 2.83
N LEU A 89 19.11 -6.41 2.98
CA LEU A 89 18.54 -7.72 2.66
C LEU A 89 18.74 -8.06 1.17
N HIS A 90 18.43 -7.12 0.28
CA HIS A 90 18.62 -7.28 -1.16
C HIS A 90 20.08 -7.54 -1.53
N ARG A 91 21.01 -6.80 -0.92
CA ARG A 91 22.45 -6.87 -1.25
C ARG A 91 23.11 -8.14 -0.72
N THR A 92 22.70 -8.58 0.46
CA THR A 92 23.30 -9.74 1.14
C THR A 92 22.63 -11.05 0.74
N GLY A 93 21.37 -11.02 0.31
CA GLY A 93 20.56 -12.22 0.11
C GLY A 93 20.20 -12.92 1.42
N ALA A 94 20.43 -12.27 2.57
CA ALA A 94 20.08 -12.83 3.87
C ALA A 94 18.55 -12.99 3.98
N PRO A 95 18.05 -14.06 4.61
CA PRO A 95 16.61 -14.27 4.78
C PRO A 95 15.99 -13.24 5.74
N ASN A 96 16.80 -12.69 6.65
CA ASN A 96 16.40 -11.67 7.61
C ASN A 96 17.62 -10.86 8.10
N LEU A 97 17.33 -9.73 8.74
CA LEU A 97 18.26 -8.96 9.57
C LEU A 97 17.66 -8.74 10.95
N VAL A 98 18.50 -8.38 11.91
CA VAL A 98 18.09 -7.99 13.26
C VAL A 98 18.59 -6.56 13.50
N ASP A 99 17.71 -5.66 13.93
CA ASP A 99 18.08 -4.27 14.23
C ASP A 99 18.62 -4.10 15.67
N GLU A 100 18.96 -2.86 16.05
CA GLU A 100 19.53 -2.57 17.37
C GLU A 100 18.57 -2.87 18.53
N ASP A 101 17.26 -2.90 18.27
CA ASP A 101 16.21 -3.21 19.24
C ASP A 101 15.90 -4.72 19.32
N GLY A 102 16.64 -5.55 18.56
CA GLY A 102 16.46 -7.00 18.50
C GLY A 102 15.28 -7.44 17.63
N LYS A 103 14.69 -6.54 16.84
CA LYS A 103 13.57 -6.87 15.95
C LYS A 103 14.09 -7.55 14.69
N VAL A 104 13.44 -8.66 14.33
CA VAL A 104 13.71 -9.39 13.08
C VAL A 104 12.96 -8.74 11.92
N TRP A 105 13.68 -8.53 10.81
CA TRP A 105 13.15 -7.97 9.58
C TRP A 105 13.40 -8.91 8.40
N ASP A 106 12.33 -9.41 7.81
CA ASP A 106 12.36 -10.02 6.48
C ASP A 106 12.12 -8.96 5.38
N ILE A 107 12.30 -9.37 4.12
CA ILE A 107 12.17 -8.46 2.97
C ILE A 107 10.76 -7.89 2.84
N GLU A 108 9.72 -8.68 3.12
CA GLU A 108 8.33 -8.25 3.01
C GLU A 108 7.99 -7.18 4.06
N THR A 109 8.43 -7.37 5.30
CA THR A 109 8.22 -6.43 6.40
C THR A 109 9.00 -5.14 6.17
N ALA A 110 10.23 -5.23 5.67
CA ALA A 110 11.02 -4.05 5.31
C ALA A 110 10.35 -3.23 4.19
N LEU A 111 9.87 -3.90 3.13
CA LEU A 111 9.13 -3.26 2.04
C LEU A 111 7.80 -2.65 2.52
N CYS A 112 7.05 -3.34 3.39
CA CYS A 112 5.82 -2.80 3.97
C CYS A 112 6.08 -1.56 4.83
N ALA A 113 7.17 -1.55 5.60
CA ALA A 113 7.55 -0.39 6.41
C ALA A 113 7.98 0.81 5.55
N GLU A 114 8.70 0.57 4.46
CA GLU A 114 8.98 1.61 3.48
C GLU A 114 7.71 2.15 2.81
N PHE A 115 6.81 1.25 2.42
CA PHE A 115 5.55 1.59 1.80
C PHE A 115 4.68 2.42 2.76
N PHE A 116 4.61 2.03 4.04
CA PHE A 116 3.95 2.79 5.10
C PHE A 116 4.46 4.23 5.18
N ASN A 117 5.78 4.43 5.20
CA ASN A 117 6.35 5.76 5.32
C ASN A 117 6.16 6.60 4.05
N THR A 118 6.30 6.00 2.85
CA THR A 118 5.98 6.69 1.58
C THR A 118 4.51 7.10 1.55
N HIS A 119 3.62 6.18 1.89
CA HIS A 119 2.18 6.36 1.84
C HIS A 119 1.72 7.41 2.87
N GLY A 120 2.24 7.34 4.10
CA GLY A 120 2.01 8.32 5.15
C GLY A 120 2.51 9.72 4.80
N MET A 121 3.73 9.82 4.28
CA MET A 121 4.29 11.10 3.84
C MET A 121 3.48 11.71 2.69
N LEU A 122 3.10 10.91 1.68
CA LEU A 122 2.28 11.36 0.57
C LEU A 122 0.89 11.77 1.03
N HIS A 123 0.26 11.00 1.93
CA HIS A 123 -1.02 11.34 2.54
C HIS A 123 -0.94 12.71 3.24
N GLU A 124 0.08 12.97 4.05
CA GLU A 124 0.25 14.24 4.75
C GLU A 124 0.46 15.41 3.77
N VAL A 125 1.25 15.22 2.70
CA VAL A 125 1.41 16.22 1.62
C VAL A 125 0.07 16.52 0.94
N LEU A 126 -0.68 15.49 0.55
CA LEU A 126 -1.96 15.66 -0.15
C LEU A 126 -3.05 16.25 0.75
N ALA A 127 -3.14 15.82 2.00
CA ALA A 127 -4.09 16.34 2.98
C ALA A 127 -3.85 17.82 3.31
N ASN A 128 -2.59 18.28 3.26
CA ASN A 128 -2.24 19.68 3.47
C ASN A 128 -2.34 20.55 2.20
N LYS A 129 -2.37 19.98 0.99
CA LYS A 129 -2.58 20.74 -0.26
C LYS A 129 -3.98 21.37 -0.37
N HIS A 130 -4.94 20.86 0.39
CA HIS A 130 -6.34 21.28 0.36
C HIS A 130 -6.78 22.03 1.62
N LYS A 131 -5.81 22.46 2.45
CA LYS A 131 -6.03 23.37 3.57
C LYS A 131 -5.62 24.78 3.16
#